data_AF-F3CG35-F1
#
_entry.id   AF-F3CG35-F1
#
_cell.length_a   1.000
_cell.length_b   1.000
_cell.length_c   1.000
_cell.angle_alpha   90.00
_cell.angle_beta   90.00
_cell.angle_gamma   90.00
#
_symmetry.space_group_name_H-M   'P 1'
#
loop_
_entity.id
_entity.type
_entity.pdbx_description
1 polymer ?
#
loop_
_entity_poly.entity_id
_entity_poly.type
_entity_poly.pdbx_seq_one_letter_code
_entity_poly.pdbx_strand_id
1 'polypeptide(L)' 'ARNATPAPLPDEVFVDPNGFKAGDQVAISAVDYGVEAVEGELIFTGREELILRREDERAGVVHVHFPRMGFRVEKR' A
#
# COMPACT_ATOMS: atom_id res chain seq x y z
N ALA A 1 1.44 3.55 17.92
CA ALA A 1 0.67 3.24 16.70
C ALA A 1 -0.84 3.22 16.97
N ARG A 2 -1.35 2.26 17.76
CA ARG A 2 -2.81 2.03 17.94
C ARG A 2 -3.70 3.26 18.17
N ASN A 3 -3.26 4.23 18.97
CA ASN A 3 -4.06 5.42 19.29
C ASN A 3 -3.72 6.64 18.41
N ALA A 4 -2.93 6.48 17.36
CA ALA A 4 -2.56 7.54 16.44
C ALA A 4 -3.38 7.45 15.14
N THR A 5 -3.63 8.60 14.52
CA THR A 5 -4.19 8.65 13.17
C THR A 5 -3.07 8.44 12.15
N PRO A 6 -3.23 7.54 11.16
CA PRO A 6 -2.27 7.42 10.07
C PRO A 6 -2.06 8.74 9.33
N ALA A 7 -0.90 8.90 8.70
CA ALA A 7 -0.60 10.09 7.91
C ALA A 7 -1.66 10.31 6.83
N PRO A 8 -2.01 11.59 6.53
CA PRO A 8 -2.90 11.90 5.44
C PRO A 8 -2.33 11.40 4.11
N LEU A 9 -3.21 11.09 3.15
CA LEU A 9 -2.80 10.69 1.82
C LEU A 9 -2.20 11.87 1.06
N PRO A 10 -1.23 11.63 0.16
CA PRO A 10 -0.77 12.65 -0.78
C PRO A 10 -1.90 13.17 -1.66
N ASP A 11 -1.84 14.45 -2.02
CA ASP A 11 -2.75 15.07 -3.00
C ASP A 11 -2.15 14.94 -4.40
N GLU A 12 -2.34 13.78 -5.02
CA GLU A 12 -1.87 13.48 -6.38
C GLU A 12 -2.95 12.72 -7.15
N VAL A 13 -3.20 13.15 -8.39
CA VAL A 13 -4.00 12.42 -9.35
C VAL A 13 -3.08 11.64 -10.27
N PHE A 14 -3.12 10.31 -10.18
CA PHE A 14 -2.30 9.42 -10.98
C PHE A 14 -3.15 8.26 -11.54
N VAL A 15 -2.88 7.89 -12.79
CA VAL A 15 -3.49 6.71 -13.42
C VAL A 15 -2.45 5.60 -13.39
N ASP A 16 -2.73 4.55 -12.63
CA ASP A 16 -1.83 3.42 -12.52
C ASP A 16 -1.66 2.72 -13.88
N PRO A 17 -0.41 2.54 -14.37
CA PRO A 17 -0.16 1.90 -15.66
C PRO A 17 -0.70 0.46 -15.77
N ASN A 18 -0.86 -0.23 -14.64
CA ASN A 18 -1.39 -1.59 -14.55
C ASN A 18 -2.87 -1.63 -14.18
N GLY A 19 -3.53 -0.46 -14.09
CA GLY A 19 -4.96 -0.36 -13.82
C GLY A 19 -5.37 -0.57 -12.35
N PHE A 20 -4.42 -0.55 -11.42
CA PHE A 20 -4.74 -0.53 -9.99
C PHE A 20 -5.39 0.80 -9.58
N LYS A 21 -6.31 0.73 -8.64
CA LYS A 21 -7.02 1.91 -8.12
C LYS A 21 -7.24 1.79 -6.63
N ALA A 22 -7.48 2.93 -5.99
CA ALA A 22 -7.89 2.95 -4.59
C ALA A 22 -9.17 2.08 -4.39
N GLY A 23 -9.19 1.31 -3.31
CA GLY A 23 -10.22 0.32 -2.98
C GLY A 23 -9.93 -1.10 -3.46
N ASP A 24 -8.92 -1.33 -4.32
CA ASP A 24 -8.52 -2.69 -4.70
C ASP A 24 -7.88 -3.42 -3.51
N GLN A 25 -8.25 -4.68 -3.29
CA GLN A 25 -7.50 -5.56 -2.38
C GLN A 25 -6.25 -6.07 -3.09
N VAL A 26 -5.09 -5.84 -2.49
CA VAL A 26 -3.80 -6.16 -3.10
C VAL A 26 -2.82 -6.76 -2.11
N ALA A 27 -1.82 -7.42 -2.67
CA ALA A 27 -0.63 -7.89 -1.99
C ALA A 27 0.60 -7.20 -2.59
N ILE A 28 1.43 -6.61 -1.74
CA ILE A 28 2.69 -5.96 -2.17
C ILE A 28 3.87 -6.72 -1.58
N SER A 29 4.84 -7.09 -2.42
CA SER A 29 6.07 -7.79 -2.01
C SER A 29 7.29 -7.18 -2.68
N ALA A 30 8.44 -7.22 -2.00
CA ALA A 30 9.72 -6.84 -2.60
C ALA A 30 10.13 -7.85 -3.68
N VAL A 31 10.81 -7.37 -4.73
CA VAL A 31 11.18 -8.20 -5.91
C VAL A 31 12.56 -8.85 -5.80
N ASP A 32 13.40 -8.39 -4.87
CA ASP A 32 14.78 -8.85 -4.69
C ASP A 32 14.92 -9.91 -3.60
N TYR A 33 14.40 -9.64 -2.40
CA TYR A 33 14.37 -10.55 -1.25
C TYR A 33 13.21 -10.16 -0.31
N GLY A 34 12.79 -11.05 0.58
CA GLY A 34 11.65 -10.77 1.48
C GLY A 34 10.30 -10.91 0.76
N VAL A 35 10.00 -12.12 0.31
CA VAL A 35 8.76 -12.47 -0.42
C VAL A 35 7.50 -12.53 0.45
N GLU A 36 7.59 -12.15 1.72
CA GLU A 36 6.39 -12.06 2.56
C GLU A 36 5.58 -10.85 2.12
N ALA A 37 4.47 -11.13 1.46
CA ALA A 37 3.60 -10.09 0.94
C ALA A 37 2.88 -9.37 2.10
N VAL A 38 2.79 -8.06 1.97
CA VAL A 38 1.92 -7.24 2.81
C VAL A 38 0.59 -7.09 2.10
N GLU A 39 -0.46 -7.61 2.72
CA GLU A 39 -1.82 -7.57 2.20
C GLU A 39 -2.63 -6.43 2.83
N GLY A 40 -3.51 -5.85 2.03
CA GLY A 40 -4.49 -4.88 2.50
C GLY A 40 -5.23 -4.19 1.35
N GLU A 41 -5.94 -3.14 1.72
CA GLU A 41 -6.65 -2.28 0.77
C GLU A 41 -5.71 -1.20 0.23
N LEU A 42 -5.56 -1.12 -1.09
CA LEU A 42 -4.83 -0.04 -1.72
C LEU A 42 -5.64 1.24 -1.53
N ILE A 43 -5.12 2.21 -0.79
CA ILE A 43 -5.82 3.49 -0.55
C ILE A 43 -5.21 4.64 -1.36
N PHE A 44 -4.00 4.46 -1.90
CA PHE A 44 -3.35 5.42 -2.78
C PHE A 44 -2.40 4.71 -3.75
N THR A 45 -2.42 5.15 -5.01
CA THR A 45 -1.44 4.80 -6.03
C THR A 45 -0.95 6.08 -6.68
N GLY A 46 0.34 6.38 -6.52
CA GLY A 46 1.00 7.56 -7.06
C GLY A 46 2.15 7.20 -7.98
N ARG A 47 2.92 8.21 -8.39
CA ARG A 47 4.11 8.01 -9.24
C ARG A 47 5.23 7.30 -8.51
N GLU A 48 5.48 7.68 -7.26
CA GLU A 48 6.64 7.20 -6.49
C GLU A 48 6.25 6.18 -5.43
N GLU A 49 5.03 6.25 -4.89
CA GLU A 49 4.60 5.42 -3.77
C GLU A 49 3.22 4.79 -3.95
N LEU A 50 3.04 3.70 -3.20
CA LEU A 50 1.79 2.97 -3.00
C LEU A 50 1.49 2.96 -1.51
N ILE A 51 0.24 3.16 -1.13
CA ILE A 51 -0.16 3.14 0.29
C ILE A 51 -1.24 2.09 0.49
N LEU A 52 -0.95 1.16 1.39
CA LEU A 52 -1.85 0.09 1.81
C LEU A 52 -2.45 0.42 3.19
N ARG A 53 -3.78 0.34 3.32
CA ARG A 53 -4.45 0.29 4.62
C ARG A 53 -4.56 -1.16 5.07
N ARG A 54 -4.14 -1.42 6.31
CA ARG A 54 -4.38 -2.71 6.97
C ARG A 54 -4.65 -2.54 8.45
N GLU A 55 -5.28 -3.56 9.03
CA GLU A 55 -5.50 -3.68 10.46
C GLU A 55 -4.53 -4.72 11.03
N ASP A 56 -3.88 -4.35 12.12
CA ASP A 56 -2.97 -5.21 12.87
C ASP A 56 -3.48 -5.31 14.32
N GLU A 57 -3.47 -6.51 14.90
CA GLU A 57 -4.02 -6.74 16.24
C GLU A 57 -3.36 -5.86 17.30
N ARG A 58 -2.07 -5.55 17.17
CA ARG A 58 -1.32 -4.75 18.16
C ARG A 58 -1.34 -3.28 17.79
N ALA A 59 -1.14 -2.94 16.53
CA ALA A 59 -0.95 -1.59 16.05
C ALA A 59 -2.24 -0.88 15.62
N GLY A 60 -3.38 -1.57 15.53
CA GLY A 60 -4.64 -1.02 15.01
C GLY A 60 -4.56 -0.79 13.50
N VAL A 61 -5.24 0.25 13.02
CA VAL A 61 -5.20 0.64 11.59
C VAL A 61 -3.88 1.36 11.29
N VAL A 62 -3.18 0.88 10.25
CA VAL A 62 -1.93 1.48 9.78
C VAL A 62 -1.96 1.70 8.27
N HIS A 63 -1.26 2.74 7.83
CA HIS A 63 -0.91 2.97 6.43
C HIS A 63 0.53 2.51 6.21
N VAL A 64 0.73 1.57 5.29
CA VAL A 64 2.05 1.05 4.93
C VAL A 64 2.43 1.61 3.56
N HIS A 65 3.54 2.34 3.52
CA HIS A 65 4.03 3.00 2.31
C HIS A 65 5.10 2.15 1.65
N PHE A 66 4.98 1.97 0.34
CA PHE A 66 5.95 1.26 -0.48
C PHE A 66 6.41 2.18 -1.61
N PRO A 67 7.72 2.25 -1.92
CA PRO A 67 8.14 2.81 -3.19
C PRO A 67 7.68 1.88 -4.32
N ARG A 68 7.36 2.43 -5.50
CA ARG A 68 7.01 1.58 -6.66
C ARG A 68 8.19 0.73 -7.12
N MET A 69 9.38 1.32 -7.11
CA MET A 69 10.60 0.64 -7.54
C MET A 69 11.00 -0.42 -6.54
N GLY A 70 11.26 -1.64 -7.02
CA GLY A 70 11.65 -2.76 -6.19
C GLY A 70 10.48 -3.52 -5.54
N PHE A 71 9.23 -3.13 -5.81
CA PHE A 71 8.04 -3.80 -5.29
C PHE A 71 7.10 -4.22 -6.40
N ARG A 72 6.48 -5.39 -6.22
CA ARG A 72 5.44 -5.93 -7.09
C ARG A 72 4.10 -5.87 -6.37
N VAL A 73 3.06 -5.49 -7.12
CA VAL A 73 1.67 -5.43 -6.66
C VAL A 73 0.86 -6.50 -7.39
N GLU A 74 0.06 -7.26 -6.65
CA GLU A 74 -0.82 -8.29 -7.18
C GLU A 74 -2.24 -8.11 -6.64
N LYS A 75 -3.27 -8.30 -7.47
CA LYS A 75 -4.67 -8.32 -6.99
C LYS A 75 -4.92 -9.56 -6.13
N ARG A 76 -5.74 -9.39 -5.11
CA ARG A 76 -6.32 -10.48 -4.30
C ARG A 76 -7.76 -10.74 -4.70
#